data_AF-A0A7S2TP41-F1
#
_entry.id   AF-A0A7S2TP41-F1
#
_cell.length_a   1.000
_cell.length_b   1.000
_cell.length_c   1.000
_cell.angle_alpha   90.00
_cell.angle_beta   90.00
_cell.angle_gamma   90.00
#
_symmetry.space_group_name_H-M   'P 1'
#
loop_
_entity.id
_entity.type
_entity.pdbx_description
1 polymer ?
#
loop_
_entity_poly.entity_id
_entity_poly.type
_entity_poly.pdbx_seq_one_letter_code
_entity_poly.pdbx_strand_id
1 'polypeptide(L)'
;MEGNADTKTGSVKVDIEQSLVKRLSAEPYADVAGNLKAKGSGAKTTIEDTLNAVLPPRAFIDEKGNKMMMRAAPTKSSREEVITLQMRLDSLLQERQARESGICPVREELYAQCFDELIRQVTVECPERGLLLTRIKDEISMTLAAHQTLYQGSIAFGMRKALQAEQGGSALEAKIKQLEERKKKLQTRLQQETTKSEILEKKISEKKQAKEKRMQSEKEFLSFQAKHLEAFLKSLK
;
A
#
# COMPACT_ATOMS: atom_id res chain seq x y z
N MET A 1 -0.43 -1.76 36.44
CA MET A 1 -1.36 -0.83 35.77
C MET A 1 -0.79 -0.61 34.37
N GLU A 2 -0.92 -1.60 33.48
CA GLU A 2 -2.11 -1.79 32.63
C GLU A 2 -2.49 -0.43 32.01
N GLY A 3 -2.13 -0.08 30.78
CA GLY A 3 -2.21 -0.88 29.56
C GLY A 3 -3.51 -0.50 28.86
N ASN A 4 -3.44 0.35 27.84
CA ASN A 4 -4.42 0.30 26.76
C ASN A 4 -3.81 0.86 25.47
N ALA A 5 -3.26 -0.05 24.66
CA ALA A 5 -2.97 0.19 23.26
C ALA A 5 -4.28 -0.04 22.50
N ASP A 6 -5.02 1.05 22.25
CA ASP A 6 -6.20 0.99 21.39
C ASP A 6 -5.76 0.74 19.95
N THR A 7 -5.80 -0.53 19.59
CA THR A 7 -5.81 -1.04 18.23
C THR A 7 -7.08 -0.56 17.54
N LYS A 8 -7.05 0.66 16.98
CA LYS A 8 -8.04 1.07 15.97
C LYS A 8 -7.69 0.41 14.63
N THR A 9 -7.87 -0.91 14.57
CA THR A 9 -8.11 -1.64 13.32
C THR A 9 -9.57 -1.42 12.93
N GLY A 10 -9.91 -0.18 12.61
CA GLY A 10 -11.24 0.23 12.18
C GLY A 10 -11.12 1.07 10.91
N SER A 11 -11.91 0.71 9.91
CA SER A 11 -12.32 1.55 8.78
C SER A 11 -11.28 2.00 7.74
N VAL A 12 -10.49 1.09 7.17
CA VAL A 12 -9.88 1.33 5.84
C VAL A 12 -10.55 0.52 4.72
N LYS A 13 -11.45 -0.42 5.09
CA LYS A 13 -12.20 -1.24 4.12
C LYS A 13 -13.52 -0.60 3.63
N VAL A 14 -13.94 0.54 4.17
CA VAL A 14 -15.31 1.07 3.90
C VAL A 14 -15.35 2.12 2.79
N ASP A 15 -14.21 2.71 2.41
CA ASP A 15 -14.25 3.91 1.56
C ASP A 15 -13.86 3.69 0.08
N ILE A 16 -13.35 2.51 -0.28
CA ILE A 16 -13.01 2.23 -1.69
C ILE A 16 -14.26 1.89 -2.51
N GLU A 17 -15.26 1.22 -1.93
CA GLU A 17 -16.51 0.91 -2.63
C GLU A 17 -17.45 2.11 -2.78
N GLN A 18 -17.32 3.14 -1.93
CA GLN A 18 -18.19 4.33 -1.97
C GLN A 18 -17.72 5.39 -2.99
N SER A 19 -16.46 5.34 -3.42
CA SER A 19 -15.91 6.28 -4.42
C SER A 19 -16.18 5.87 -5.88
N LEU A 20 -16.66 4.65 -6.09
CA LEU A 20 -17.26 4.25 -7.35
C LEU A 20 -18.66 4.83 -7.39
N VAL A 21 -18.80 6.00 -8.05
CA VAL A 21 -20.11 6.53 -8.47
C VAL A 21 -20.91 5.33 -8.95
N LYS A 22 -21.93 4.98 -8.17
CA LYS A 22 -22.87 3.91 -8.47
C LYS A 22 -23.44 4.31 -9.82
N ARG A 23 -22.92 3.75 -10.92
CA ARG A 23 -23.61 3.80 -12.21
C ARG A 23 -25.03 3.39 -11.82
N LEU A 24 -25.99 4.29 -12.02
CA LEU A 24 -27.40 3.93 -12.07
C LEU A 24 -27.45 2.88 -13.18
N SER A 25 -27.25 1.63 -12.79
CA SER A 25 -27.17 0.49 -13.66
C SER A 25 -28.62 0.23 -13.99
N ALA A 26 -29.08 0.87 -15.07
CA ALA A 26 -30.23 0.35 -15.78
C ALA A 26 -29.85 -1.10 -16.10
N GLU A 27 -30.48 -2.04 -15.40
CA GLU A 27 -30.25 -3.46 -15.62
C GLU A 27 -30.50 -3.72 -17.12
N PRO A 28 -29.58 -4.39 -17.82
CA PRO A 28 -29.88 -4.87 -19.16
C PRO A 28 -31.14 -5.73 -19.03
N TYR A 29 -32.21 -5.38 -19.74
CA TYR A 29 -33.42 -6.19 -19.73
C TYR A 29 -33.07 -7.59 -20.24
N ALA A 30 -33.06 -8.56 -19.32
CA ALA A 30 -32.80 -9.95 -19.62
C ALA A 30 -34.07 -10.58 -20.23
N ASP A 31 -34.46 -10.16 -21.45
CA ASP A 31 -35.31 -10.98 -22.33
C ASP A 31 -35.56 -10.41 -23.74
N VAL A 32 -34.51 -10.20 -24.56
CA VAL A 32 -34.70 -10.18 -26.03
C VAL A 32 -33.50 -10.76 -26.80
N ALA A 33 -32.27 -10.67 -26.27
CA ALA A 33 -31.09 -11.24 -26.93
C ALA A 33 -31.15 -12.77 -27.07
N GLY A 34 -31.88 -13.47 -26.20
CA GLY A 34 -32.08 -14.93 -26.25
C GLY A 34 -33.07 -15.39 -27.33
N ASN A 35 -34.05 -14.57 -27.69
CA ASN A 35 -35.10 -14.96 -28.65
C ASN A 35 -34.81 -14.56 -30.10
N LEU A 36 -33.77 -13.77 -30.36
CA LEU A 36 -33.32 -13.46 -31.73
C LEU A 36 -32.50 -14.59 -32.38
N LYS A 37 -32.09 -15.63 -31.63
CA LYS A 37 -31.41 -16.80 -32.19
C LYS A 37 -32.34 -17.88 -32.73
N ALA A 38 -33.66 -17.73 -32.54
CA ALA A 38 -34.66 -18.72 -32.96
C ALA A 38 -35.56 -18.19 -34.10
N LYS A 39 -34.97 -17.64 -35.17
CA LYS A 39 -35.62 -17.57 -36.49
C LYS A 39 -34.60 -17.30 -37.58
N GLY A 40 -34.01 -18.38 -38.09
CA GLY A 40 -33.44 -18.37 -39.43
C GLY A 40 -34.57 -18.25 -40.45
N SER A 41 -34.81 -17.04 -40.95
CA SER A 41 -35.54 -16.82 -42.20
C SER A 41 -35.11 -15.47 -42.73
N GLY A 42 -34.66 -15.40 -43.99
CA GLY A 42 -34.12 -14.20 -44.65
C GLY A 42 -35.13 -13.05 -44.80
N ALA A 43 -35.51 -12.45 -43.68
CA ALA A 43 -36.16 -11.16 -43.62
C ALA A 43 -35.07 -10.09 -43.62
N LYS A 44 -35.22 -9.05 -44.46
CA LYS A 44 -34.34 -7.87 -44.46
C LYS A 44 -34.29 -7.33 -43.03
N THR A 45 -33.14 -7.41 -42.36
CA THR A 45 -32.96 -6.81 -41.03
C THR A 45 -33.27 -5.33 -41.14
N THR A 46 -34.26 -4.87 -40.38
CA THR A 46 -34.62 -3.46 -40.37
C THR A 46 -33.50 -2.70 -39.66
N ILE A 47 -33.26 -1.45 -40.03
CA ILE A 47 -32.26 -0.58 -39.37
C ILE A 47 -32.50 -0.55 -37.85
N GLU A 48 -33.76 -0.60 -37.42
CA GLU A 48 -34.16 -0.70 -36.02
C GLU A 48 -33.67 -1.98 -35.33
N ASP A 49 -33.68 -3.13 -36.01
CA ASP A 49 -33.19 -4.39 -35.46
C ASP A 49 -31.68 -4.33 -35.23
N THR A 50 -30.95 -3.74 -36.18
CA THR A 50 -29.50 -3.53 -36.05
C THR A 50 -29.18 -2.52 -34.95
N LEU A 51 -29.97 -1.44 -34.82
CA LEU A 51 -29.80 -0.46 -33.75
C LEU A 51 -30.06 -1.08 -32.37
N ASN A 52 -31.07 -1.93 -32.23
CA ASN A 52 -31.34 -2.63 -30.96
C ASN A 52 -30.25 -3.65 -30.62
N ALA A 53 -29.57 -4.23 -31.62
CA ALA A 53 -28.46 -5.14 -31.40
C ALA A 53 -27.17 -4.41 -30.97
N VAL A 54 -26.92 -3.24 -31.57
CA VAL A 54 -25.74 -2.41 -31.32
C VAL A 54 -25.89 -1.61 -30.02
N LEU A 55 -27.06 -1.03 -29.78
CA LEU A 55 -27.40 -0.23 -28.61
C LEU A 55 -28.65 -0.84 -27.95
N PRO A 56 -28.46 -1.75 -26.96
CA PRO A 56 -29.58 -2.45 -26.36
C PRO A 56 -30.54 -1.48 -25.65
N PRO A 57 -31.87 -1.66 -25.83
CA PRO A 57 -32.87 -0.85 -25.15
C PRO A 57 -32.70 -0.91 -23.63
N ARG A 58 -32.78 0.25 -22.97
CA ARG A 58 -32.68 0.35 -21.51
C ARG A 58 -34.07 0.51 -20.92
N ALA A 59 -34.41 -0.36 -19.97
CA ALA A 59 -35.63 -0.23 -19.19
C ALA A 59 -35.34 0.60 -17.92
N PHE A 60 -36.22 1.53 -17.59
CA PHE A 60 -36.16 2.28 -16.34
C PHE A 60 -37.56 2.49 -15.77
N ILE A 61 -37.64 2.68 -14.45
CA ILE A 61 -38.89 2.98 -13.77
C ILE A 61 -38.97 4.49 -13.62
N ASP A 62 -40.05 5.07 -14.13
CA ASP A 62 -40.32 6.50 -14.02
C ASP A 62 -40.66 6.88 -12.57
N GLU A 63 -40.60 8.16 -12.20
CA GLU A 63 -40.91 8.65 -10.84
C GLU A 63 -42.33 8.27 -10.38
N LYS A 64 -43.21 7.95 -11.33
CA LYS A 64 -44.60 7.51 -11.14
C LYS A 64 -44.75 5.98 -11.02
N GLY A 65 -43.66 5.22 -10.99
CA GLY A 65 -43.67 3.76 -10.88
C GLY A 65 -43.93 2.99 -12.19
N ASN A 66 -44.02 3.69 -13.33
CA ASN A 66 -44.26 3.08 -14.64
C ASN A 66 -42.95 2.58 -15.25
N LYS A 67 -42.96 1.35 -15.79
CA LYS A 67 -41.82 0.80 -16.55
C LYS A 67 -41.80 1.42 -17.94
N MET A 68 -40.74 2.17 -18.25
CA MET A 68 -40.49 2.76 -19.57
C MET A 68 -39.30 2.10 -20.23
N MET A 69 -39.30 2.07 -21.57
CA MET A 69 -38.21 1.53 -22.38
C MET A 69 -37.65 2.62 -23.27
N MET A 70 -36.36 2.91 -23.11
CA MET A 70 -35.61 3.81 -23.98
C MET A 70 -35.02 3.01 -25.14
N ARG A 71 -35.31 3.46 -26.38
CA ARG A 71 -34.74 2.90 -27.61
C ARG A 71 -33.93 3.96 -28.34
N ALA A 72 -32.93 3.53 -29.10
CA ALA A 72 -32.18 4.42 -29.97
C ALA A 72 -33.07 4.91 -31.12
N ALA A 73 -33.02 6.21 -31.41
CA ALA A 73 -33.78 6.78 -32.52
C ALA A 73 -33.21 6.32 -33.88
N PRO A 74 -34.04 5.89 -34.84
CA PRO A 74 -33.60 5.50 -36.19
C PRO A 74 -33.40 6.68 -37.15
N THR A 75 -33.52 7.93 -36.65
CA THR A 75 -33.41 9.14 -37.46
C THR A 75 -31.98 9.41 -37.88
N LYS A 76 -31.80 9.79 -39.15
CA LYS A 76 -30.52 10.30 -39.67
C LYS A 76 -30.18 11.62 -39.00
N SER A 77 -28.89 11.84 -38.79
CA SER A 77 -28.42 13.03 -38.08
C SER A 77 -27.99 14.12 -39.05
N SER A 78 -28.26 15.38 -38.71
CA SER A 78 -27.82 16.54 -39.48
C SER A 78 -26.45 17.04 -39.00
N ARG A 79 -25.72 17.78 -39.86
CA ARG A 79 -24.47 18.45 -39.48
C ARG A 79 -24.64 19.37 -38.27
N GLU A 80 -25.79 20.06 -38.19
CA GLU A 80 -26.12 20.96 -37.08
C GLU A 80 -26.29 20.20 -35.75
N GLU A 81 -26.87 19.01 -35.79
CA GLU A 81 -27.04 18.16 -34.61
C GLU A 81 -25.69 17.64 -34.09
N VAL A 82 -24.76 17.32 -34.99
CA VAL A 82 -23.39 16.91 -34.61
C VAL A 82 -22.65 18.07 -33.93
N ILE A 83 -22.79 19.31 -34.43
CA ILE A 83 -22.21 20.50 -33.79
C ILE A 83 -22.83 20.72 -32.42
N THR A 84 -24.16 20.56 -32.30
CA THR A 84 -24.87 20.70 -31.03
C THR A 84 -24.42 19.65 -30.02
N LEU A 85 -24.19 18.41 -30.47
CA LEU A 85 -23.64 17.35 -29.63
C LEU A 85 -22.24 17.67 -29.12
N GLN A 86 -21.37 18.20 -29.98
CA GLN A 86 -20.03 18.64 -29.57
C GLN A 86 -20.11 19.74 -28.52
N MET A 87 -20.89 20.80 -28.77
CA MET A 87 -21.06 21.90 -27.82
C MET A 87 -21.62 21.41 -26.47
N ARG A 88 -22.55 20.44 -26.50
CA ARG A 88 -23.09 19.84 -25.29
C ARG A 88 -22.05 19.03 -24.52
N LEU A 89 -21.22 18.26 -25.22
CA LEU A 89 -20.12 17.52 -24.58
C LEU A 89 -19.14 18.49 -23.91
N ASP A 90 -18.74 19.56 -24.60
CA ASP A 90 -17.81 20.55 -24.09
C ASP A 90 -18.39 21.27 -22.85
N SER A 91 -19.67 21.67 -22.89
CA SER A 91 -20.37 22.25 -21.73
C SER A 91 -20.37 21.28 -20.55
N LEU A 92 -20.71 20.01 -20.77
CA LEU A 92 -20.76 19.00 -19.71
C LEU A 92 -19.38 18.69 -19.13
N LEU A 93 -18.33 18.67 -19.95
CA LEU A 93 -16.95 18.49 -19.48
C LEU A 93 -16.53 19.66 -18.59
N GLN A 94 -16.91 20.88 -18.94
CA GLN A 94 -16.61 22.08 -18.16
C GLN A 94 -17.43 22.15 -16.87
N GLU A 95 -18.75 21.93 -16.95
CA GLU A 95 -19.67 21.94 -15.81
C GLU A 95 -19.28 20.90 -14.75
N ARG A 96 -18.93 19.69 -15.19
CA ARG A 96 -18.51 18.61 -14.29
C ARG A 96 -17.01 18.63 -13.97
N GLN A 97 -16.29 19.66 -14.42
CA GLN A 97 -14.86 19.88 -14.17
C GLN A 97 -14.01 18.63 -14.45
N ALA A 98 -14.19 18.05 -15.63
CA ALA A 98 -13.41 16.90 -16.07
C ALA A 98 -11.92 17.27 -16.21
N ARG A 99 -11.02 16.36 -15.83
CA ARG A 99 -9.57 16.58 -15.95
C ARG A 99 -9.13 16.44 -17.41
N GLU A 100 -8.30 17.36 -17.88
CA GLU A 100 -7.73 17.34 -19.24
C GLU A 100 -6.62 16.29 -19.40
N SER A 101 -5.91 15.94 -18.33
CA SER A 101 -4.84 14.94 -18.34
C SER A 101 -5.04 13.88 -17.25
N GLY A 102 -4.54 12.67 -17.53
CA GLY A 102 -4.66 11.51 -16.63
C GLY A 102 -6.02 10.81 -16.68
N ILE A 103 -6.22 9.87 -15.75
CA ILE A 103 -7.44 9.07 -15.65
C ILE A 103 -8.54 9.92 -14.99
N CYS A 104 -9.70 10.04 -15.63
CA CYS A 104 -10.83 10.80 -15.14
C CYS A 104 -12.15 10.06 -15.41
N PRO A 105 -12.91 9.66 -14.37
CA PRO A 105 -14.12 8.86 -14.55
C PRO A 105 -15.27 9.65 -15.22
N VAL A 106 -15.39 10.94 -14.90
CA VAL A 106 -16.39 11.83 -15.52
C VAL A 106 -16.15 11.93 -17.02
N ARG A 107 -14.88 12.08 -17.41
CA ARG A 107 -14.48 12.13 -18.81
C ARG A 107 -14.78 10.81 -19.50
N GLU A 108 -14.33 9.70 -18.93
CA GLU A 108 -14.59 8.36 -19.46
C GLU A 108 -16.09 8.12 -19.69
N GLU A 109 -16.94 8.50 -18.74
CA GLU A 109 -18.39 8.39 -18.86
C GLU A 109 -18.96 9.24 -20.01
N LEU A 110 -18.60 10.53 -20.08
CA LEU A 110 -19.09 11.43 -21.12
C LEU A 110 -18.64 11.00 -22.52
N TYR A 111 -17.37 10.60 -22.68
CA TYR A 111 -16.88 10.06 -23.95
C TYR A 111 -17.56 8.74 -24.32
N ALA A 112 -17.83 7.86 -23.36
CA ALA A 112 -18.57 6.62 -23.63
C ALA A 112 -19.99 6.90 -24.13
N GLN A 113 -20.70 7.87 -23.53
CA GLN A 113 -22.02 8.30 -23.98
C GLN A 113 -21.98 8.92 -25.38
N CYS A 114 -21.00 9.79 -25.65
CA CYS A 114 -20.82 10.36 -26.99
C CYS A 114 -20.46 9.30 -28.03
N PHE A 115 -19.65 8.30 -27.65
CA PHE A 115 -19.30 7.21 -28.55
C PHE A 115 -20.49 6.30 -28.86
N ASP A 116 -21.39 6.06 -27.89
CA ASP A 116 -22.67 5.38 -28.12
C ASP A 116 -23.54 6.13 -29.13
N GLU A 117 -23.60 7.47 -29.03
CA GLU A 117 -24.34 8.28 -30.00
C GLU A 117 -23.67 8.27 -31.38
N LEU A 118 -22.34 8.33 -31.47
CA LEU A 118 -21.63 8.17 -32.75
C LEU A 118 -21.90 6.80 -33.39
N ILE A 119 -21.92 5.74 -32.58
CA ILE A 119 -22.28 4.40 -33.03
C ILE A 119 -23.72 4.39 -33.56
N ARG A 120 -24.67 5.05 -32.88
CA ARG A 120 -26.05 5.21 -33.39
C ARG A 120 -26.07 5.87 -34.77
N GLN A 121 -25.43 7.04 -34.90
CA GLN A 121 -25.40 7.81 -36.15
C GLN A 121 -24.81 7.01 -37.30
N VAL A 122 -23.68 6.36 -37.06
CA VAL A 122 -22.99 5.52 -38.04
C VAL A 122 -23.82 4.31 -38.42
N THR A 123 -24.53 3.69 -37.48
CA THR A 123 -25.40 2.52 -37.74
C THR A 123 -26.60 2.91 -38.60
N VAL A 124 -27.17 4.10 -38.40
CA VAL A 124 -28.26 4.62 -39.25
C VAL A 124 -27.79 4.87 -40.69
N GLU A 125 -26.54 5.31 -40.88
CA GLU A 125 -25.95 5.49 -42.21
C GLU A 125 -25.59 4.17 -42.88
N CYS A 126 -24.87 3.30 -42.17
CA CYS A 126 -24.35 2.02 -42.64
C CYS A 126 -24.29 1.04 -41.44
N PRO A 127 -25.21 0.07 -41.37
CA PRO A 127 -25.33 -0.81 -40.21
C PRO A 127 -24.11 -1.72 -40.02
N GLU A 128 -23.44 -2.12 -41.10
CA GLU A 128 -22.23 -2.95 -41.05
C GLU A 128 -21.08 -2.23 -40.35
N ARG A 129 -20.94 -0.93 -40.59
CA ARG A 129 -19.93 -0.07 -39.94
C ARG A 129 -20.25 0.11 -38.45
N GLY A 130 -21.53 0.25 -38.10
CA GLY A 130 -21.99 0.31 -36.71
C GLY A 130 -21.68 -0.96 -35.92
N LEU A 131 -21.93 -2.13 -36.51
CA LEU A 131 -21.59 -3.43 -35.93
C LEU A 131 -20.08 -3.58 -35.71
N LEU A 132 -19.26 -3.13 -36.66
CA LEU A 132 -17.81 -3.15 -36.53
C LEU A 132 -17.32 -2.24 -35.38
N LEU A 133 -17.83 -1.01 -35.30
CA LEU A 133 -17.48 -0.08 -34.23
C LEU A 133 -17.83 -0.61 -32.84
N THR A 134 -18.95 -1.33 -32.71
CA THR A 134 -19.35 -1.95 -31.45
C THR A 134 -18.36 -3.03 -31.03
N ARG A 135 -17.90 -3.87 -31.96
CA ARG A 135 -16.86 -4.88 -31.66
C ARG A 135 -15.56 -4.26 -31.20
N ILE A 136 -15.12 -3.18 -31.87
CA ILE A 136 -13.90 -2.43 -31.49
C ILE A 136 -14.07 -1.83 -30.09
N LYS A 137 -15.24 -1.26 -29.79
CA LYS A 137 -15.58 -0.74 -28.45
C LYS A 137 -15.44 -1.81 -27.38
N ASP A 138 -16.01 -2.99 -27.63
CA ASP A 138 -15.99 -4.11 -26.68
C ASP A 138 -14.58 -4.63 -26.47
N GLU A 139 -13.79 -4.77 -27.54
CA GLU A 139 -12.37 -5.17 -27.47
C GLU A 139 -11.52 -4.20 -26.64
N ILE A 140 -11.67 -2.89 -26.86
CA ILE A 140 -10.97 -1.86 -26.09
C ILE A 140 -11.41 -1.91 -24.62
N SER A 141 -12.71 -2.09 -24.37
CA SER A 141 -13.26 -2.19 -23.00
C SER A 141 -12.73 -3.41 -22.26
N MET A 142 -12.66 -4.58 -22.92
CA MET A 142 -12.06 -5.78 -22.38
C MET A 142 -10.56 -5.59 -22.10
N THR A 143 -9.83 -4.96 -23.02
CA THR A 143 -8.41 -4.66 -22.87
C THR A 143 -8.17 -3.73 -21.67
N LEU A 144 -8.99 -2.68 -21.52
CA LEU A 144 -8.89 -1.76 -20.39
C LEU A 144 -9.17 -2.46 -19.05
N ALA A 145 -10.20 -3.32 -18.99
CA ALA A 145 -10.51 -4.11 -17.80
C ALA A 145 -9.37 -5.07 -17.40
N ALA A 146 -8.70 -5.68 -18.38
CA ALA A 146 -7.52 -6.49 -18.14
C ALA A 146 -6.36 -5.67 -17.54
N HIS A 147 -6.08 -4.48 -18.10
CA HIS A 147 -5.06 -3.58 -17.56
C HIS A 147 -5.39 -3.10 -16.15
N GLN A 148 -6.66 -2.78 -15.86
CA GLN A 148 -7.12 -2.42 -14.52
C GLN A 148 -6.86 -3.56 -13.52
N THR A 149 -7.16 -4.80 -13.90
CA THR A 149 -6.94 -5.99 -13.07
C THR A 149 -5.45 -6.21 -12.79
N LEU A 150 -4.60 -6.08 -13.81
CA LEU A 150 -3.14 -6.19 -13.67
C LEU A 150 -2.59 -5.09 -12.75
N TYR A 151 -3.08 -3.85 -12.89
CA TYR A 151 -2.67 -2.74 -12.05
C TYR A 151 -3.06 -2.94 -10.58
N GLN A 152 -4.30 -3.36 -10.31
CA GLN A 152 -4.77 -3.73 -8.97
C GLN A 152 -3.92 -4.87 -8.38
N GLY A 153 -3.62 -5.89 -9.18
CA GLY A 153 -2.73 -6.99 -8.80
C GLY A 153 -1.31 -6.52 -8.43
N SER A 154 -0.79 -5.54 -9.17
CA SER A 154 0.54 -4.95 -8.96
C SER A 154 0.61 -4.15 -7.66
N ILE A 155 -0.42 -3.34 -7.37
CA ILE A 155 -0.55 -2.64 -6.09
C ILE A 155 -0.63 -3.64 -4.93
N ALA A 156 -1.48 -4.66 -5.05
CA ALA A 156 -1.64 -5.67 -4.01
C ALA A 156 -0.36 -6.48 -3.76
N PHE A 157 0.44 -6.73 -4.80
CA PHE A 157 1.77 -7.33 -4.66
C PHE A 157 2.73 -6.40 -3.91
N GLY A 158 2.80 -5.11 -4.30
CA GLY A 158 3.65 -4.12 -3.64
C GLY A 158 3.32 -3.97 -2.16
N MET A 159 2.03 -3.86 -1.82
CA MET A 159 1.55 -3.76 -0.44
C MET A 159 1.93 -5.00 0.39
N ARG A 160 1.75 -6.21 -0.17
CA ARG A 160 2.16 -7.46 0.52
C ARG A 160 3.65 -7.50 0.77
N LYS A 161 4.47 -7.05 -0.18
CA LYS A 161 5.93 -7.03 -0.03
C LYS A 161 6.40 -5.99 0.98
N ALA A 162 5.79 -4.81 1.02
CA ALA A 162 6.06 -3.82 2.05
C ALA A 162 5.74 -4.37 3.44
N LEU A 163 4.56 -4.98 3.61
CA LEU A 163 4.16 -5.60 4.88
C LEU A 163 5.07 -6.78 5.26
N GLN A 164 5.51 -7.60 4.30
CA GLN A 164 6.48 -8.66 4.54
C GLN A 164 7.85 -8.13 5.00
N ALA A 165 8.28 -6.95 4.51
CA ALA A 165 9.53 -6.33 4.94
C ALA A 165 9.44 -5.77 6.37
N GLU A 166 8.27 -5.30 6.79
CA GLU A 166 8.03 -4.81 8.15
C GLU A 166 7.87 -5.96 9.17
N GLN A 167 7.50 -7.16 8.71
CA GLN A 167 7.37 -8.32 9.58
C GLN A 167 8.71 -8.67 10.25
N GLY A 168 8.68 -8.79 11.58
CA GLY A 168 9.84 -9.17 12.39
C GLY A 168 10.70 -7.99 12.86
N GLY A 169 10.50 -6.78 12.33
CA GLY A 169 11.20 -5.58 12.79
C GLY A 169 11.00 -5.32 14.28
N SER A 170 9.74 -5.30 14.74
CA SER A 170 9.40 -5.08 16.16
C SER A 170 10.01 -6.13 17.10
N ALA A 171 10.03 -7.39 16.70
CA ALA A 171 10.65 -8.46 17.49
C ALA A 171 12.18 -8.31 17.58
N LEU A 172 12.82 -7.91 16.49
CA LEU A 172 14.26 -7.62 16.46
C LEU A 172 14.59 -6.39 17.31
N GLU A 173 13.80 -5.32 17.24
CA GLU A 173 13.96 -4.13 18.08
C GLU A 173 13.83 -4.45 19.57
N ALA A 174 12.85 -5.28 19.95
CA ALA A 174 12.71 -5.74 21.33
C ALA A 174 13.95 -6.53 21.79
N LYS A 175 14.49 -7.39 20.92
CA LYS A 175 15.71 -8.17 21.20
C LYS A 175 16.94 -7.27 21.32
N ILE A 176 17.07 -6.24 20.49
CA ILE A 176 18.14 -5.23 20.57
C ILE A 176 18.10 -4.54 21.94
N LYS A 177 16.93 -4.03 22.36
CA LYS A 177 16.76 -3.38 23.68
C LYS A 177 17.16 -4.30 24.83
N GLN A 178 16.72 -5.55 24.82
CA GLN A 178 17.10 -6.54 25.84
C GLN A 178 18.62 -6.79 25.88
N LEU A 179 19.26 -6.92 24.71
CA LEU A 179 20.71 -7.13 24.62
C LEU A 179 21.50 -5.89 25.08
N GLU A 180 21.04 -4.69 24.78
CA GLU A 180 21.64 -3.43 25.24
C GLU A 180 21.58 -3.30 26.76
N GLU A 181 20.43 -3.59 27.37
CA GLU A 181 20.30 -3.62 28.83
C GLU A 181 21.23 -4.65 29.47
N ARG A 182 21.31 -5.85 28.87
CA ARG A 182 22.20 -6.91 29.36
C ARG A 182 23.67 -6.50 29.24
N LYS A 183 24.06 -5.85 28.14
CA LYS A 183 25.41 -5.30 27.94
C LYS A 183 25.74 -4.26 29.01
N LYS A 184 24.84 -3.31 29.27
CA LYS A 184 25.02 -2.30 30.33
C LYS A 184 25.19 -2.94 31.69
N LYS A 185 24.32 -3.89 32.07
CA LYS A 185 24.41 -4.62 33.36
C LYS A 185 25.74 -5.36 33.49
N LEU A 186 26.21 -6.02 32.43
CA LEU A 186 27.50 -6.73 32.43
C LEU A 186 28.68 -5.77 32.52
N GLN A 187 28.64 -4.62 31.83
CA GLN A 187 29.68 -3.59 31.94
C GLN A 187 29.78 -3.02 33.35
N THR A 188 28.66 -2.74 34.02
CA THR A 188 28.67 -2.28 35.42
C THR A 188 29.25 -3.34 36.36
N ARG A 189 28.90 -4.62 36.18
CA ARG A 189 29.49 -5.71 36.96
C ARG A 189 30.99 -5.85 36.72
N LEU A 190 31.42 -5.75 35.47
CA LEU A 190 32.84 -5.78 35.12
C LEU A 190 33.58 -4.66 35.85
N GLN A 191 33.08 -3.42 35.79
CA GLN A 191 33.66 -2.26 36.49
C GLN A 191 33.71 -2.46 38.01
N GLN A 192 32.68 -3.05 38.60
CA GLN A 192 32.65 -3.38 40.03
C GLN A 192 33.72 -4.42 40.40
N GLU A 193 33.90 -5.46 39.60
CA GLU A 193 34.91 -6.48 39.87
C GLU A 193 36.34 -5.98 39.60
N THR A 194 36.56 -5.17 38.55
CA THR A 194 37.87 -4.57 38.29
C THR A 194 38.29 -3.63 39.42
N THR A 195 37.38 -2.75 39.88
CA THR A 195 37.65 -1.86 41.02
C THR A 195 37.94 -2.63 42.31
N LYS A 196 37.21 -3.72 42.59
CA LYS A 196 37.52 -4.61 43.72
C LYS A 196 38.91 -5.24 43.59
N SER A 197 39.27 -5.74 42.41
CA SER A 197 40.58 -6.33 42.14
C SER A 197 41.70 -5.32 42.37
N GLU A 198 41.56 -4.10 41.83
CA GLU A 198 42.54 -3.02 42.00
C GLU A 198 42.72 -2.63 43.49
N ILE A 199 41.62 -2.56 44.25
CA ILE A 199 41.68 -2.28 45.70
C ILE A 199 42.42 -3.40 46.44
N LEU A 200 42.17 -4.66 46.09
CA LEU A 200 42.85 -5.80 46.70
C LEU A 200 44.33 -5.82 46.35
N GLU A 201 44.69 -5.57 45.10
CA GLU A 201 46.09 -5.48 44.65
C GLU A 201 46.84 -4.38 45.39
N LYS A 202 46.25 -3.19 45.55
CA LYS A 202 46.82 -2.10 46.36
C LYS A 202 47.01 -2.50 47.82
N LYS A 203 46.00 -3.12 48.45
CA LYS A 203 46.12 -3.61 49.84
C LYS A 203 47.21 -4.68 50.00
N ILE A 204 47.36 -5.57 49.02
CA ILE A 204 48.39 -6.61 49.03
C ILE A 204 49.78 -5.98 48.84
N SER A 205 49.93 -5.03 47.92
CA SER A 205 51.19 -4.35 47.67
C SER A 205 51.63 -3.51 48.88
N GLU A 206 50.72 -2.77 49.51
CA GLU A 206 50.97 -2.04 50.76
C GLU A 206 51.39 -2.97 51.90
N LYS A 207 50.68 -4.09 52.10
CA LYS A 207 51.05 -5.10 53.12
C LYS A 207 52.41 -5.71 52.85
N LYS A 208 52.74 -6.02 51.58
CA LYS A 208 54.06 -6.52 51.18
C LYS A 208 55.14 -5.48 51.48
N GLN A 209 54.96 -4.23 51.05
CA GLN A 209 55.91 -3.13 51.31
C GLN A 209 56.10 -2.87 52.81
N ALA A 210 55.03 -2.91 53.61
CA ALA A 210 55.12 -2.74 55.06
C ALA A 210 55.89 -3.89 55.73
N LYS A 211 55.67 -5.13 55.29
CA LYS A 211 56.45 -6.29 55.77
C LYS A 211 57.91 -6.19 55.34
N GLU A 212 58.19 -5.81 54.09
CA GLU A 212 59.54 -5.60 53.56
C GLU A 212 60.29 -4.55 54.39
N LYS A 213 59.67 -3.40 54.66
CA LYS A 213 60.25 -2.34 55.49
C LYS A 213 60.52 -2.80 56.93
N ARG A 214 59.59 -3.52 57.55
CA ARG A 214 59.78 -4.09 58.90
C ARG A 214 60.95 -5.07 58.93
N MET A 215 60.96 -6.03 57.99
CA MET A 215 62.05 -7.01 57.87
C MET A 215 63.39 -6.34 57.60
N GLN A 216 63.41 -5.28 56.80
CA GLN A 216 64.61 -4.50 56.52
C GLN A 216 65.12 -3.78 57.78
N SER A 217 64.23 -3.11 58.54
CA SER A 217 64.62 -2.46 59.80
C SER A 217 65.11 -3.46 60.85
N GLU A 218 64.54 -4.67 60.90
CA GLU A 218 64.97 -5.74 61.80
C GLU A 218 66.33 -6.30 61.40
N LYS A 219 66.58 -6.51 60.09
CA LYS A 219 67.90 -6.86 59.57
C LYS A 219 68.95 -5.79 59.91
N GLU A 220 68.61 -4.52 59.75
CA GLU A 220 69.50 -3.40 60.07
C GLU A 220 69.82 -3.34 61.58
N PHE A 221 68.82 -3.50 62.44
CA PHE A 221 68.99 -3.56 63.89
C PHE A 221 69.87 -4.74 64.33
N LEU A 222 69.57 -5.96 63.84
CA LEU A 222 70.37 -7.15 64.14
C LEU A 222 71.80 -7.02 63.60
N SER A 223 71.98 -6.44 62.41
CA SER A 223 73.32 -6.17 61.85
C SER A 223 74.08 -5.16 62.72
N PHE A 224 73.42 -4.12 63.21
CA PHE A 224 74.03 -3.15 64.13
C PHE A 224 74.44 -3.82 65.45
N GLN A 225 73.57 -4.63 66.05
CA GLN A 225 73.86 -5.37 67.28
C GLN A 225 75.01 -6.37 67.08
N ALA A 226 75.01 -7.12 65.98
CA ALA A 226 76.09 -8.03 65.63
C ALA A 226 77.45 -7.29 65.52
N LYS A 227 77.49 -6.16 64.81
CA LYS A 227 78.69 -5.32 64.72
C LYS A 227 79.14 -4.77 66.08
N HIS A 228 78.19 -4.33 66.92
CA HIS A 228 78.49 -3.82 68.25
C HIS A 228 79.05 -4.92 69.16
N LEU A 229 78.47 -6.13 69.13
CA LEU A 229 78.97 -7.30 69.85
C LEU A 229 80.34 -7.73 69.34
N GLU A 230 80.58 -7.73 68.03
CA GLU A 230 81.91 -7.98 67.46
C GLU A 230 82.95 -6.95 67.93
N ALA A 231 82.59 -5.66 67.99
CA ALA A 231 83.46 -4.61 68.50
C ALA A 231 83.75 -4.78 70.00
N PHE A 232 82.73 -5.10 70.81
CA PHE A 232 82.89 -5.38 72.23
C PHE A 232 83.79 -6.60 72.48
N LEU A 233 83.58 -7.70 71.75
CA LEU A 233 84.45 -8.88 71.82
C LEU A 233 85.89 -8.58 71.38
N LYS A 234 86.11 -7.66 70.44
CA LYS A 234 87.46 -7.19 70.07
C LYS A 234 88.11 -6.33 71.15
N SER A 235 87.34 -5.59 71.94
CA SER A 235 87.86 -4.79 73.07
C SER A 235 88.18 -5.61 74.34
N LEU A 236 87.71 -6.86 74.41
CA LEU A 236 87.98 -7.81 75.51
C LEU A 236 89.19 -8.72 75.26
N LYS A 237 89.91 -8.52 74.15
CA LYS A 237 91.22 -9.11 73.85
C LYS A 237 92.29 -8.04 73.93
#